data_AF-A0A7V3PS22-F1
#
_entry.id   AF-A0A7V3PS22-F1
#
_cell.length_a   1.000
_cell.length_b   1.000
_cell.length_c   1.000
_cell.angle_alpha   90.00
_cell.angle_beta   90.00
_cell.angle_gamma   90.00
#
_symmetry.space_group_name_H-M   'P 1'
#
loop_
_entity.id
_entity.type
_entity.pdbx_description
1 polymer ?
#
loop_
_entity_poly.entity_id
_entity_poly.type
_entity_poly.pdbx_seq_one_letter_code
_entity_poly.pdbx_strand_id
1 'polypeptide(L)'
;MATLLETLRLRVAEIGSQVIVHQELLNGWRKRAAKHLAPGQYEYLEDWAELNVGEVWAREGQTVFLKRSVAIPPEWAGCKVGLEMLTGGEGLLSVNGEPYHGVDDYRGYVVLGNPCV
;
A
#
# COMPACT_ATOMS: atom_id res chain seq x y z
N MET A 1 -4.75 -7.71 40.21
CA MET A 1 -3.72 -7.30 39.23
C MET A 1 -3.24 -8.57 38.55
N ALA A 2 -3.12 -8.58 37.22
CA ALA A 2 -2.52 -9.72 36.51
C ALA A 2 -1.05 -9.87 36.93
N THR A 3 -0.57 -11.10 37.00
CA THR A 3 0.83 -11.41 37.28
C THR A 3 1.72 -10.98 36.12
N LEU A 4 3.03 -10.86 36.38
CA LEU A 4 4.03 -10.59 35.34
C LEU A 4 3.97 -11.63 34.21
N LEU A 5 3.78 -12.91 34.54
CA LEU A 5 3.75 -13.99 33.55
C LEU A 5 2.49 -13.92 32.65
N GLU A 6 1.33 -13.62 33.22
CA GLU A 6 0.09 -13.42 32.45
C GLU A 6 0.20 -12.21 31.53
N THR A 7 0.77 -11.11 32.05
CA THR A 7 1.03 -9.89 31.26
C THR A 7 1.98 -10.19 30.09
N LEU A 8 3.10 -10.89 30.33
CA LEU A 8 4.05 -11.26 29.28
C LEU A 8 3.42 -12.13 28.20
N ARG A 9 2.61 -13.14 28.59
CA ARG A 9 1.92 -14.01 27.61
C ARG A 9 0.97 -13.23 26.72
N LEU A 10 0.17 -12.33 27.30
CA LEU A 10 -0.74 -11.48 26.52
C LEU A 10 0.01 -10.59 25.55
N ARG A 11 1.14 -10.00 25.97
CA ARG A 11 1.98 -9.15 25.10
C ARG A 11 2.63 -9.95 23.97
N VAL A 12 3.13 -11.16 24.25
CA VAL A 12 3.69 -12.03 23.20
C VAL A 12 2.62 -12.44 22.19
N ALA A 13 1.40 -12.78 22.65
CA ALA A 13 0.29 -13.10 21.76
C ALA A 13 -0.13 -11.89 20.90
N GLU A 14 -0.20 -10.70 21.49
CA GLU A 14 -0.50 -9.45 20.80
C GLU A 14 0.55 -9.14 19.73
N ILE A 15 1.85 -9.19 20.07
CA ILE A 15 2.94 -8.99 19.11
C ILE A 15 2.88 -10.06 18.01
N GLY A 16 2.68 -11.33 18.39
CA GLY A 16 2.55 -12.45 17.45
C GLY A 16 1.43 -12.24 16.43
N SER A 17 0.33 -11.60 16.81
CA SER A 17 -0.79 -11.28 15.92
C SER A 17 -0.49 -10.16 14.90
N GLN A 18 0.62 -9.44 15.06
CA GLN A 18 1.04 -8.35 14.19
C GLN A 18 2.29 -8.68 13.36
N VAL A 19 2.78 -9.92 13.42
CA VAL A 19 3.93 -10.36 12.63
C VAL A 19 3.50 -10.56 11.18
N ILE A 20 4.21 -9.91 10.25
CA ILE A 20 4.10 -10.19 8.82
C ILE A 20 4.83 -11.50 8.54
N VAL A 21 4.05 -12.54 8.24
CA VAL A 21 4.57 -13.90 8.02
C VAL A 21 4.91 -14.16 6.55
N HIS A 22 4.23 -13.46 5.64
CA HIS A 22 4.42 -13.56 4.20
C HIS A 22 4.44 -12.17 3.58
N GLN A 23 5.30 -11.97 2.58
CA GLN A 23 5.39 -10.73 1.82
C GLN A 23 5.78 -11.05 0.37
N GLU A 24 5.25 -10.26 -0.56
CA GLU A 24 5.62 -10.32 -1.97
C GLU A 24 5.91 -8.93 -2.50
N LEU A 25 6.99 -8.82 -3.28
CA LEU A 25 7.34 -7.58 -3.96
C LEU A 25 6.46 -7.42 -5.22
N LEU A 26 5.71 -6.32 -5.28
CA LEU A 26 4.80 -6.06 -6.38
C LEU A 26 5.49 -5.29 -7.51
N ASN A 27 6.21 -5.97 -8.40
CA ASN A 27 6.85 -5.39 -9.60
C ASN A 27 5.95 -5.37 -10.83
N GLY A 28 6.13 -4.44 -11.76
CA GLY A 28 5.31 -4.32 -12.98
C GLY A 28 4.09 -3.42 -12.77
N TRP A 29 4.28 -2.30 -12.09
CA TRP A 29 3.31 -1.22 -12.07
C TRP A 29 3.30 -0.49 -13.39
N ARG A 30 2.20 0.20 -13.66
CA ARG A 30 2.17 1.25 -14.66
C ARG A 30 2.21 2.59 -13.98
N LYS A 31 3.03 3.51 -14.51
CA LYS A 31 3.10 4.90 -14.06
C LYS A 31 2.75 5.88 -15.17
N ARG A 32 2.22 7.04 -14.80
CA ARG A 32 2.02 8.17 -15.71
C ARG A 32 2.15 9.48 -14.95
N ALA A 33 3.18 10.27 -15.27
CA ALA A 33 3.34 11.60 -14.70
C ALA A 33 2.32 12.60 -15.27
N ALA A 34 1.92 13.53 -14.40
CA ALA A 34 1.00 14.59 -14.69
C ALA A 34 1.36 15.85 -13.89
N LYS A 35 0.89 16.99 -14.38
CA LYS A 35 0.81 18.23 -13.63
C LYS A 35 -0.61 18.39 -13.09
N HIS A 36 -0.74 18.54 -11.78
CA HIS A 36 -2.02 18.87 -11.15
C HIS A 36 -2.36 20.34 -11.41
N LEU A 37 -3.52 20.59 -12.00
CA LEU A 37 -3.99 21.95 -12.29
C LEU A 37 -5.06 22.39 -11.27
N ALA A 38 -6.02 21.50 -10.99
CA ALA A 38 -7.10 21.66 -10.04
C ALA A 38 -7.66 20.29 -9.66
N PRO A 39 -8.52 20.16 -8.62
CA PRO A 39 -9.11 18.88 -8.25
C PRO A 39 -9.79 18.19 -9.43
N GLY A 40 -9.34 16.97 -9.74
CA GLY A 40 -9.84 16.20 -10.89
C GLY A 40 -9.34 16.66 -12.27
N GLN A 41 -8.49 17.69 -12.33
CA GLN A 41 -7.93 18.25 -13.56
C GLN A 41 -6.41 18.09 -13.59
N TYR A 42 -5.95 17.30 -14.56
CA TYR A 42 -4.55 16.94 -14.71
C TYR A 42 -4.11 17.08 -16.18
N GLU A 43 -2.93 17.64 -16.38
CA GLU A 43 -2.24 17.62 -17.66
C GLU A 43 -1.24 16.46 -17.66
N TYR A 44 -1.49 15.43 -18.46
CA TYR A 44 -0.60 14.28 -18.55
C TYR A 44 0.65 14.63 -19.36
N LEU A 45 1.82 14.42 -18.77
CA LEU A 45 3.11 14.82 -19.34
C LEU A 45 3.73 13.71 -20.20
N GLU A 46 3.32 12.48 -19.95
CA GLU A 46 3.84 11.28 -20.60
C GLU A 46 2.72 10.25 -20.79
N ASP A 47 2.97 9.26 -21.66
CA ASP A 47 2.15 8.07 -21.74
C ASP A 47 2.49 7.09 -20.61
N TRP A 48 1.63 6.10 -20.43
CA TRP A 48 1.86 5.09 -19.41
C TRP A 48 3.12 4.27 -19.72
N ALA A 49 4.01 4.18 -18.73
CA ALA A 49 5.21 3.36 -18.78
C ALA A 49 5.19 2.31 -17.66
N GLU A 50 6.03 1.29 -17.80
CA GLU A 50 6.27 0.32 -16.72
C GLU A 50 7.09 0.95 -15.59
N LEU A 51 6.89 0.44 -14.37
CA LEU A 51 7.63 0.81 -13.18
C LEU A 51 7.78 -0.42 -12.29
N ASN A 52 9.01 -0.71 -11.88
CA ASN A 52 9.33 -1.71 -10.87
C ASN A 52 9.65 -1.07 -9.53
N VAL A 53 9.51 -1.83 -8.45
CA VAL A 53 9.80 -1.33 -7.11
C VAL A 53 11.29 -1.01 -7.00
N GLY A 54 11.61 0.16 -6.45
CA GLY A 54 12.97 0.67 -6.33
C GLY A 54 13.42 1.57 -7.49
N GLU A 55 12.64 1.66 -8.57
CA GLU A 55 12.91 2.60 -9.66
C GLU A 55 12.40 4.02 -9.34
N VAL A 56 12.97 5.02 -10.02
CA VAL A 56 12.54 6.41 -9.88
C VAL A 56 11.12 6.57 -10.45
N TRP A 57 10.17 6.86 -9.57
CA TRP A 57 8.76 6.96 -9.94
C TRP A 57 8.31 8.39 -10.27
N ALA A 58 8.93 9.43 -9.69
CA ALA A 58 8.57 10.84 -9.93
C ALA A 58 9.78 11.78 -9.93
N ARG A 59 9.54 13.02 -10.40
CA ARG A 59 10.39 14.19 -10.19
C ARG A 59 9.66 15.21 -9.32
N GLU A 60 10.42 16.17 -8.77
CA GLU A 60 9.86 17.24 -7.95
C GLU A 60 8.73 18.00 -8.66
N GLY A 61 7.65 18.28 -7.92
CA GLY A 61 6.48 19.01 -8.41
C GLY A 61 5.53 18.23 -9.32
N GLN A 62 5.78 16.94 -9.56
CA GLN A 62 4.90 16.08 -10.36
C GLN A 62 3.87 15.34 -9.49
N THR A 63 2.68 15.12 -10.06
CA THR A 63 1.76 14.08 -9.60
C THR A 63 1.95 12.87 -10.49
N VAL A 64 2.10 11.67 -9.92
CA VAL A 64 2.23 10.44 -10.72
C VAL A 64 1.10 9.49 -10.39
N PHE A 65 0.41 9.03 -11.42
CA PHE A 65 -0.60 8.00 -11.29
C PHE A 65 0.07 6.63 -11.40
N LEU A 66 -0.11 5.80 -10.38
CA LEU A 66 0.37 4.42 -10.34
C LEU A 66 -0.82 3.45 -10.44
N LYS A 67 -0.70 2.41 -11.25
CA LYS A 67 -1.75 1.40 -11.42
C LYS A 67 -1.17 -0.01 -11.55
N ARG A 68 -1.79 -0.95 -10.84
CA ARG A 68 -1.51 -2.38 -10.93
C ARG A 68 -2.76 -3.19 -10.59
N SER A 69 -2.92 -4.35 -11.21
CA SER A 69 -3.86 -5.38 -10.78
C SER A 69 -3.12 -6.37 -9.89
N VAL A 70 -3.65 -6.62 -8.70
CA VAL A 70 -3.06 -7.54 -7.71
C VAL A 70 -4.10 -8.60 -7.40
N ALA A 71 -3.70 -9.86 -7.45
CA ALA A 71 -4.47 -10.98 -6.93
C ALA A 71 -3.83 -11.41 -5.61
N ILE A 72 -4.63 -11.63 -4.57
CA ILE A 72 -4.11 -12.18 -3.32
C ILE A 72 -3.76 -13.66 -3.56
N PRO A 73 -2.53 -14.10 -3.27
CA PRO A 73 -2.15 -15.50 -3.44
C PRO A 73 -3.07 -16.43 -2.64
N PRO A 74 -3.53 -17.58 -3.20
CA PRO A 74 -4.40 -18.51 -2.50
C PRO A 74 -3.86 -19.01 -1.15
N GLU A 75 -2.53 -19.10 -1.03
CA GLU A 75 -1.83 -19.46 0.20
C GLU A 75 -2.02 -18.45 1.35
N TRP A 76 -2.48 -17.22 1.05
CA TRP A 76 -2.78 -16.20 2.06
C TRP A 76 -4.27 -16.18 2.44
N ALA A 77 -5.05 -17.15 1.97
CA ALA A 77 -6.47 -17.26 2.33
C ALA A 77 -6.64 -17.36 3.86
N GLY A 78 -7.57 -16.56 4.40
CA GLY A 78 -7.80 -16.47 5.85
C GLY A 78 -6.81 -15.58 6.61
N CYS A 79 -5.75 -15.08 5.98
CA CYS A 79 -4.83 -14.12 6.58
C CYS A 79 -5.32 -12.69 6.41
N LYS A 80 -4.97 -11.82 7.35
CA LYS A 80 -5.15 -10.37 7.19
C LYS A 80 -4.10 -9.84 6.21
N VAL A 81 -4.54 -9.26 5.10
CA VAL A 81 -3.63 -8.76 4.06
C VAL A 81 -3.54 -7.25 4.09
N GLY A 82 -2.32 -6.74 3.93
CA GLY A 82 -2.04 -5.32 3.76
C GLY A 82 -1.23 -5.06 2.50
N LEU A 83 -1.37 -3.84 1.98
CA LEU A 83 -0.48 -3.25 0.98
C LEU A 83 0.45 -2.28 1.69
N GLU A 84 1.74 -2.50 1.58
CA GLU A 84 2.74 -1.52 1.98
C GLU A 84 3.14 -0.69 0.76
N MET A 85 2.98 0.63 0.86
CA MET A 85 3.28 1.60 -0.19
C MET A 85 4.14 2.72 0.39
N LEU A 86 5.44 2.63 0.12
CA LEU A 86 6.45 3.59 0.56
C LEU A 86 6.95 4.38 -0.65
N THR A 87 6.14 5.34 -1.11
CA THR A 87 6.49 6.13 -2.30
C THR A 87 7.32 7.36 -1.99
N GLY A 88 7.24 7.91 -0.77
CA GLY A 88 7.62 9.30 -0.57
C GLY A 88 6.47 10.23 -0.99
N GLY A 89 6.24 11.30 -0.22
CA GLY A 89 5.20 12.29 -0.53
C GLY A 89 3.80 11.85 -0.12
N GLU A 90 2.77 12.41 -0.76
CA GLU A 90 1.36 12.21 -0.40
C GLU A 90 0.54 11.74 -1.59
N GLY A 91 -0.46 10.88 -1.35
CA GLY A 91 -1.33 10.39 -2.40
C GLY A 91 -2.64 9.80 -1.89
N LEU A 92 -3.52 9.45 -2.83
CA LEU A 92 -4.77 8.75 -2.58
C LEU A 92 -4.70 7.37 -3.23
N LEU A 93 -4.69 6.33 -2.40
CA LEU A 93 -4.90 4.96 -2.84
C LEU A 93 -6.39 4.77 -3.15
N SER A 94 -6.66 4.24 -4.34
CA SER A 94 -7.97 3.74 -4.72
C SER A 94 -7.89 2.24 -5.00
N VAL A 95 -8.89 1.49 -4.53
CA VAL A 95 -9.00 0.04 -4.75
C VAL A 95 -10.23 -0.19 -5.63
N ASN A 96 -10.03 -0.86 -6.77
CA ASN A 96 -11.09 -1.11 -7.75
C ASN A 96 -11.83 0.16 -8.23
N GLY A 97 -11.13 1.29 -8.27
CA GLY A 97 -11.68 2.58 -8.72
C GLY A 97 -12.26 3.45 -7.61
N GLU A 98 -12.48 2.89 -6.41
CA GLU A 98 -13.04 3.62 -5.28
C GLU A 98 -11.93 4.17 -4.37
N PRO A 99 -12.01 5.45 -3.92
CA PRO A 99 -11.10 5.99 -2.91
C PRO A 99 -11.08 5.13 -1.65
N TYR A 100 -9.89 4.78 -1.18
CA TYR A 100 -9.74 3.82 -0.08
C TYR A 100 -8.94 4.39 1.09
N HIS A 101 -7.75 4.94 0.85
CA HIS A 101 -6.87 5.40 1.92
C HIS A 101 -5.90 6.47 1.43
N GLY A 102 -5.60 7.47 2.26
CA GLY A 102 -4.50 8.41 2.00
C GLY A 102 -3.16 7.76 2.32
N VAL A 103 -2.18 7.86 1.42
CA VAL A 103 -0.84 7.31 1.65
C VAL A 103 0.16 8.44 1.79
N ASP A 104 1.03 8.32 2.79
CA ASP A 104 2.18 9.19 3.00
C ASP A 104 3.29 8.44 3.76
N ASP A 105 4.37 9.13 4.06
CA ASP A 105 5.57 8.59 4.73
C ASP A 105 5.29 8.00 6.14
N TYR A 106 4.15 8.31 6.74
CA TYR A 106 3.73 7.81 8.05
C TYR A 106 2.53 6.86 7.96
N ARG A 107 1.91 6.73 6.78
CA ARG A 107 0.66 5.99 6.53
C ARG A 107 0.77 5.07 5.31
N GLY A 108 1.94 4.44 5.14
CA GLY A 108 2.24 3.55 4.01
C GLY A 108 1.65 2.14 4.11
N TYR A 109 1.29 1.64 5.30
CA TYR A 109 0.72 0.30 5.47
C TYR A 109 -0.81 0.33 5.49
N VAL A 110 -1.44 -0.15 4.42
CA VAL A 110 -2.89 -0.13 4.22
C VAL A 110 -3.46 -1.53 4.32
N VAL A 111 -4.32 -1.79 5.32
CA VAL A 111 -5.04 -3.06 5.42
C VAL A 111 -6.11 -3.11 4.33
N LEU A 112 -6.08 -4.12 3.45
CA LEU A 112 -7.00 -4.25 2.30
C LEU A 112 -8.32 -4.98 2.64
N GLY A 113 -8.60 -5.15 3.93
CA GLY A 113 -9.68 -5.98 4.45
C GLY A 113 -9.26 -7.43 4.66
N ASN A 114 -10.11 -8.20 5.36
CA ASN A 114 -9.93 -9.64 5.44
C ASN A 114 -10.42 -10.25 4.12
N PRO A 115 -9.60 -10.99 3.35
CA PRO A 115 -10.10 -11.87 2.30
C PRO A 115 -10.98 -13.01 2.84
N CYS A 116 -11.27 -13.05 4.15
CA CYS A 116 -12.15 -14.01 4.79
C CYS A 116 -13.61 -13.82 4.34
N VAL A 117 -13.96 -14.49 3.24
CA VAL A 117 -15.24 -15.21 3.12
C VAL A 117 -14.93 -16.61 2.64
#